data_AF-R6YJM0-F1
#
_entry.id   AF-R6YJM0-F1
#
_cell.length_a   1.000
_cell.length_b   1.000
_cell.length_c   1.000
_cell.angle_alpha   90.00
_cell.angle_beta   90.00
_cell.angle_gamma   90.00
#
_symmetry.space_group_name_H-M   'P 1'
#
loop_
_entity.id
_entity.type
_entity.pdbx_description
1 polymer ?
#
loop_
_entity_poly.entity_id
_entity_poly.type
_entity_poly.pdbx_seq_one_letter_code
_entity_poly.pdbx_strand_id
1 'polypeptide(L)'
;MRTFTLKGLFLTAVFMVLGCLAIHAADDDLITRQITVKLDEAGTLPDKIGSIKKYKLTNLKIVGEINGTDLRFIREMAGKDVNGNGTAGKMATLDLSEAKIVKGGDYYYSRYRSTSYVHTDYYTSDDVIGEYAFENCSGLTSVTFPSSVTSIGEYAFSGCSGLTSVTIPSSVTSIGSSAFSGCSGLTSVTIPSSVTSIGWSAFSGCSGLTSVTIPSSVTSIGDSAFEGCSGLTSVYVSWESPLSINASIFENVNTKSCILYVPKRTYDDYWLSNWGVFDNIEEYDVTGIDNVTTSSDVKEISRYSVNGQRLKVPTKGLNIVKYSDGSVKKVVVQ
;
A
#
# COMPACT_ATOMS: atom_id res chain seq x y z
N MET A 1 -23.65 37.83 -62.11
CA MET A 1 -23.87 37.51 -60.69
C MET A 1 -24.26 36.04 -60.55
N ARG A 2 -23.35 35.20 -60.05
CA ARG A 2 -23.69 33.93 -59.41
C ARG A 2 -22.91 33.91 -58.10
N THR A 3 -23.64 34.12 -57.02
CA THR A 3 -23.19 34.16 -55.63
C THR A 3 -22.95 32.71 -55.16
N PHE A 4 -21.69 32.37 -54.88
CA PHE A 4 -21.35 31.17 -54.12
C PHE A 4 -21.48 31.48 -52.63
N THR A 5 -22.49 30.94 -51.98
CA THR A 5 -22.62 30.99 -50.51
C THR A 5 -21.84 29.85 -49.87
N LEU A 6 -20.63 30.17 -49.41
CA LEU A 6 -19.78 29.31 -48.59
C LEU A 6 -20.27 29.35 -47.13
N LYS A 7 -21.40 28.70 -46.81
CA LYS A 7 -22.00 28.69 -45.45
C LYS A 7 -21.84 27.35 -44.71
N GLY A 8 -20.95 26.46 -45.16
CA GLY A 8 -20.79 25.12 -44.58
C GLY A 8 -19.49 24.84 -43.81
N LEU A 9 -18.51 25.75 -43.78
CA LEU A 9 -17.16 25.43 -43.28
C LEU A 9 -16.68 26.26 -42.07
N PHE A 10 -17.50 27.18 -41.56
CA PHE A 10 -17.08 28.08 -40.48
C PHE A 10 -17.67 27.75 -39.09
N LEU A 11 -18.54 26.74 -38.98
CA LEU A 11 -19.14 26.36 -37.69
C LEU A 11 -18.54 25.08 -37.09
N THR A 12 -17.92 24.23 -37.91
CA THR A 12 -17.20 23.03 -37.46
C THR A 12 -15.76 23.31 -37.03
N ALA A 13 -15.15 24.39 -37.51
CA ALA A 13 -13.81 24.83 -37.08
C ALA A 13 -13.84 25.59 -35.73
N VAL A 14 -14.96 26.21 -35.36
CA VAL A 14 -15.07 27.00 -34.11
C VAL A 14 -15.25 26.11 -32.88
N PHE A 15 -15.78 24.89 -33.02
CA PHE A 15 -15.80 23.90 -31.93
C PHE A 15 -14.48 23.11 -31.77
N MET A 16 -13.61 23.07 -32.79
CA MET A 16 -12.27 22.49 -32.64
C MET A 16 -11.27 23.43 -31.97
N VAL A 17 -11.55 24.74 -31.91
CA VAL A 17 -10.62 25.72 -31.31
C VAL A 17 -11.04 26.15 -29.90
N LEU A 18 -12.33 26.01 -29.53
CA LEU A 18 -12.80 26.31 -28.17
C LEU A 18 -12.66 25.15 -27.16
N GLY A 19 -12.30 23.95 -27.61
CA GLY A 19 -11.82 22.85 -26.76
C GLY A 19 -10.32 22.92 -26.42
N CYS A 20 -9.57 23.84 -27.05
CA CYS A 20 -8.10 23.94 -26.93
C CYS A 20 -7.60 25.14 -26.11
N LEU A 21 -8.47 25.94 -25.51
CA LEU A 21 -8.07 27.19 -24.82
C LEU A 21 -8.47 27.28 -23.34
N ALA A 22 -8.75 26.14 -22.69
CA ALA A 22 -8.89 26.05 -21.22
C ALA A 22 -7.91 25.04 -20.58
N ILE A 23 -6.76 24.79 -21.23
CA ILE A 23 -5.69 23.96 -20.66
C ILE A 23 -4.36 24.63 -20.98
N HIS A 24 -4.06 25.78 -20.39
CA HIS A 24 -2.71 26.33 -20.38
C HIS A 24 -2.44 26.94 -19.01
N ALA A 25 -2.16 26.03 -18.07
CA ALA A 25 -1.14 26.13 -17.01
C ALA A 25 -1.31 24.97 -16.01
N ALA A 26 -1.01 23.72 -16.40
CA ALA A 26 -0.82 22.60 -15.47
C ALA A 26 -0.24 21.36 -16.20
N ASP A 27 0.99 20.98 -15.87
CA ASP A 27 1.70 19.72 -16.17
C ASP A 27 2.03 19.31 -17.63
N ASP A 28 3.28 19.52 -18.03
CA ASP A 28 4.14 18.87 -19.06
C ASP A 28 3.62 17.62 -19.83
N ASP A 29 2.48 17.68 -20.54
CA ASP A 29 1.93 16.57 -21.35
C ASP A 29 1.78 15.23 -20.58
N LEU A 30 1.46 15.27 -19.29
CA LEU A 30 1.31 14.04 -18.50
C LEU A 30 0.12 13.19 -18.99
N ILE A 31 0.32 11.88 -19.03
CA ILE A 31 -0.71 10.89 -19.35
C ILE A 31 -1.27 10.38 -18.02
N THR A 32 -2.40 10.96 -17.63
CA THR A 32 -3.05 10.71 -16.34
C THR A 32 -4.12 9.62 -16.37
N ARG A 33 -4.53 9.15 -17.55
CA ARG A 33 -5.36 7.94 -17.66
C ARG A 33 -4.53 6.70 -17.31
N GLN A 34 -5.16 5.70 -16.70
CA GLN A 34 -4.49 4.40 -16.49
C GLN A 34 -4.15 3.77 -17.84
N ILE A 35 -2.88 3.37 -18.00
CA ILE A 35 -2.40 2.61 -19.15
C ILE A 35 -2.19 1.17 -18.71
N THR A 36 -2.82 0.22 -19.41
CA THR A 36 -2.60 -1.21 -19.19
C THR A 36 -1.59 -1.74 -20.19
N VAL A 37 -0.52 -2.36 -19.70
CA VAL A 37 0.50 -3.03 -20.51
C VAL A 37 0.44 -4.53 -20.24
N LYS A 38 0.27 -5.32 -21.30
CA LYS A 38 0.36 -6.78 -21.24
C LYS A 38 1.76 -7.21 -21.64
N LEU A 39 2.40 -8.03 -20.81
CA LEU A 39 3.71 -8.61 -21.05
C LEU A 39 3.53 -10.09 -21.39
N ASP A 40 4.03 -10.46 -22.57
CA ASP A 40 4.07 -11.85 -23.04
C ASP A 40 5.28 -12.59 -22.43
N GLU A 41 6.30 -11.83 -22.02
CA GLU A 41 7.54 -12.30 -21.41
C GLU A 41 8.03 -11.26 -20.37
N ALA A 42 8.52 -11.74 -19.22
CA ALA A 42 9.09 -10.88 -18.19
C ALA A 42 10.38 -10.19 -18.67
N GLY A 43 10.60 -8.95 -18.26
CA GLY A 43 11.73 -8.10 -18.63
C GLY A 43 11.48 -7.21 -19.84
N THR A 44 10.30 -7.31 -20.48
CA THR A 44 9.98 -6.62 -21.74
C THR A 44 9.20 -5.30 -21.55
N LEU A 45 8.91 -4.88 -20.32
CA LEU A 45 8.25 -3.60 -20.06
C LEU A 45 8.98 -2.39 -20.67
N PRO A 46 10.34 -2.30 -20.61
CA PRO A 46 11.07 -1.21 -21.24
C PRO A 46 10.79 -1.09 -22.75
N ASP A 47 10.65 -2.22 -23.45
CA ASP A 47 10.38 -2.27 -24.89
C ASP A 47 8.95 -1.85 -25.23
N LYS A 48 7.98 -2.18 -24.36
CA LYS A 48 6.56 -1.84 -24.56
C LYS A 48 6.29 -0.34 -24.34
N ILE A 49 6.94 0.29 -23.36
CA ILE A 49 6.70 1.71 -23.02
C ILE A 49 7.70 2.64 -23.74
N GLY A 50 8.98 2.28 -23.76
CA GLY A 50 10.09 3.09 -24.29
C GLY A 50 10.52 4.24 -23.36
N SER A 51 11.82 4.57 -23.39
CA SER A 51 12.46 5.52 -22.46
C SER A 51 11.87 6.93 -22.46
N ILE A 52 11.31 7.41 -23.58
CA ILE A 52 10.75 8.77 -23.68
C ILE A 52 9.38 8.87 -23.00
N LYS A 53 8.56 7.81 -23.09
CA LYS A 53 7.18 7.84 -22.57
C LYS A 53 7.13 7.54 -21.07
N LYS A 54 8.13 6.85 -20.53
CA LYS A 54 8.10 6.35 -19.13
C LYS A 54 7.92 7.45 -18.09
N TYR A 55 8.47 8.65 -18.31
CA TYR A 55 8.33 9.78 -17.37
C TYR A 55 7.04 10.61 -17.57
N LYS A 56 6.23 10.32 -18.59
CA LYS A 56 4.93 10.97 -18.81
C LYS A 56 3.76 10.20 -18.21
N LEU A 57 3.94 8.91 -17.91
CA LEU A 57 2.88 8.06 -17.37
C LEU A 57 2.76 8.25 -15.86
N THR A 58 1.55 8.58 -15.38
CA THR A 58 1.29 8.65 -13.94
C THR A 58 0.65 7.38 -13.40
N ASN A 59 -0.11 6.65 -14.24
CA ASN A 59 -0.95 5.54 -13.79
C ASN A 59 -0.73 4.31 -14.68
N LEU A 60 -0.13 3.25 -14.12
CA LEU A 60 0.25 2.04 -14.86
C LEU A 60 -0.40 0.79 -14.26
N LYS A 61 -1.01 -0.02 -15.11
CA LYS A 61 -1.41 -1.40 -14.82
C LYS A 61 -0.57 -2.36 -15.64
N ILE A 62 -0.05 -3.41 -15.01
CA ILE A 62 0.72 -4.45 -15.70
C ILE A 62 -0.03 -5.78 -15.57
N VAL A 63 -0.08 -6.52 -16.67
CA VAL A 63 -0.66 -7.87 -16.76
C VAL A 63 0.40 -8.80 -17.32
N GLY A 64 0.60 -9.96 -16.69
CA GLY A 64 1.63 -10.94 -17.08
C GLY A 64 2.80 -11.00 -16.10
N GLU A 65 3.86 -11.71 -16.48
CA GLU A 65 5.02 -11.90 -15.61
C GLU A 65 5.95 -10.67 -15.64
N ILE A 66 6.47 -10.28 -14.47
CA ILE A 66 7.47 -9.22 -14.30
C ILE A 66 8.70 -9.73 -13.55
N ASN A 67 9.88 -9.26 -13.93
CA ASN A 67 11.15 -9.60 -13.27
C ASN A 67 11.95 -8.33 -12.89
N GLY A 68 13.21 -8.49 -12.50
CA GLY A 68 14.04 -7.38 -12.03
C GLY A 68 14.28 -6.28 -13.07
N THR A 69 14.32 -6.61 -14.36
CA THR A 69 14.42 -5.60 -15.43
C THR A 69 13.17 -4.72 -15.48
N ASP A 70 11.97 -5.31 -15.37
CA ASP A 70 10.72 -4.53 -15.32
C ASP A 70 10.64 -3.72 -14.03
N LEU A 71 10.96 -4.33 -12.88
CA LEU A 71 10.88 -3.67 -11.58
C LEU A 71 11.83 -2.46 -11.51
N ARG A 72 13.03 -2.56 -12.09
CA ARG A 72 13.94 -1.43 -12.27
C ARG A 72 13.29 -0.31 -13.07
N PHE A 73 12.64 -0.63 -14.19
CA PHE A 73 11.99 0.35 -15.05
C PHE A 73 10.81 1.03 -14.34
N ILE A 74 9.99 0.26 -13.61
CA ILE A 74 8.89 0.76 -12.79
C ILE A 74 9.43 1.69 -11.70
N ARG A 75 10.53 1.32 -11.04
CA ARG A 75 11.19 2.15 -10.02
C ARG A 75 11.61 3.51 -10.60
N GLU A 76 12.21 3.52 -11.79
CA GLU A 76 12.58 4.75 -12.50
C GLU A 76 11.34 5.61 -12.84
N MET A 77 10.21 4.98 -13.19
CA MET A 77 8.92 5.68 -13.38
C MET A 77 8.37 6.25 -12.06
N ALA A 78 8.63 5.59 -10.93
CA ALA A 78 8.24 6.02 -9.58
C ALA A 78 9.17 7.09 -8.98
N GLY A 79 10.15 7.60 -9.73
CA GLY A 79 10.98 8.73 -9.34
C GLY A 79 12.38 8.37 -8.84
N LYS A 80 12.80 7.09 -8.94
CA LYS A 80 14.09 6.64 -8.41
C LYS A 80 14.84 5.70 -9.33
N ASP A 81 16.14 5.90 -9.50
CA ASP A 81 16.98 5.00 -10.28
C ASP A 81 17.43 3.78 -9.48
N VAL A 82 18.18 2.90 -10.14
CA VAL A 82 18.74 1.68 -9.55
C VAL A 82 19.66 1.94 -8.36
N ASN A 83 20.25 3.13 -8.24
CA ASN A 83 21.16 3.51 -7.15
C ASN A 83 20.46 4.36 -6.06
N GLY A 84 19.15 4.63 -6.20
CA GLY A 84 18.39 5.48 -5.28
C GLY A 84 18.44 6.99 -5.55
N ASN A 85 19.06 7.41 -6.65
CA ASN A 85 19.03 8.81 -7.08
C ASN A 85 17.66 9.17 -7.66
N GLY A 86 17.30 10.45 -7.61
CA GLY A 86 16.05 10.95 -8.18
C GLY A 86 16.02 10.84 -9.71
N THR A 87 14.86 10.50 -10.27
CA THR A 87 14.58 10.56 -11.71
C THR A 87 13.47 11.59 -11.99
N ALA A 88 13.18 11.83 -13.27
CA ALA A 88 12.01 12.61 -13.69
C ALA A 88 10.68 11.85 -13.58
N GLY A 89 10.67 10.64 -13.00
CA GLY A 89 9.48 9.80 -12.87
C GLY A 89 8.33 10.50 -12.14
N LYS A 90 7.11 10.29 -12.67
CA LYS A 90 5.86 10.91 -12.19
C LYS A 90 4.78 9.86 -11.86
N MET A 91 5.14 8.58 -11.77
CA MET A 91 4.18 7.53 -11.51
C MET A 91 3.60 7.69 -10.10
N ALA A 92 2.28 7.83 -10.05
CA ALA A 92 1.47 7.99 -8.85
C ALA A 92 0.72 6.70 -8.48
N THR A 93 0.31 5.88 -9.45
CA THR A 93 -0.39 4.61 -9.17
C THR A 93 0.20 3.45 -9.94
N LEU A 94 0.44 2.35 -9.24
CA LEU A 94 0.90 1.08 -9.81
C LEU A 94 -0.09 -0.03 -9.48
N ASP A 95 -0.67 -0.64 -10.51
CA ASP A 95 -1.57 -1.80 -10.39
C ASP A 95 -0.88 -3.06 -10.93
N LEU A 96 -0.53 -3.97 -10.00
CA LEU A 96 0.05 -5.27 -10.28
C LEU A 96 -0.93 -6.42 -9.95
N SER A 97 -2.24 -6.14 -9.81
CA SER A 97 -3.24 -7.15 -9.43
C SER A 97 -3.30 -8.37 -10.35
N GLU A 98 -2.97 -8.19 -11.63
CA GLU A 98 -2.92 -9.24 -12.66
C GLU A 98 -1.49 -9.53 -13.14
N ALA A 99 -0.49 -9.06 -12.39
CA ALA A 99 0.91 -9.38 -12.64
C ALA A 99 1.35 -10.58 -11.79
N LYS A 100 2.47 -11.20 -12.18
CA LYS A 100 3.16 -12.21 -11.37
C LYS A 100 4.63 -11.84 -11.27
N ILE A 101 5.16 -11.75 -10.06
CA ILE A 101 6.59 -11.47 -9.87
C ILE A 101 7.34 -12.79 -10.00
N VAL A 102 8.29 -12.83 -10.93
CA VAL A 102 9.16 -13.98 -11.16
C VAL A 102 10.62 -13.60 -10.97
N LYS A 103 11.44 -14.57 -10.60
CA LYS A 103 12.89 -14.42 -10.51
C LYS A 103 13.51 -14.16 -11.89
N GLY A 104 14.61 -13.41 -11.91
CA GLY A 104 15.41 -13.15 -13.11
C GLY A 104 15.44 -11.68 -13.51
N GLY A 105 15.95 -11.41 -14.72
CA GLY A 105 16.23 -10.06 -15.19
C GLY A 105 17.43 -9.42 -14.50
N ASP A 106 17.57 -8.11 -14.68
CA ASP A 106 18.61 -7.29 -14.06
C ASP A 106 18.34 -7.07 -12.57
N TYR A 107 19.34 -6.60 -11.82
CA TYR A 107 19.09 -6.06 -10.49
C TYR A 107 18.22 -4.80 -10.58
N TYR A 108 17.22 -4.70 -9.72
CA TYR A 108 16.32 -3.54 -9.68
C TYR A 108 16.79 -2.44 -8.73
N TYR A 109 17.69 -2.79 -7.80
CA TYR A 109 18.33 -1.86 -6.90
C TYR A 109 19.76 -2.30 -6.61
N SER A 110 20.65 -1.34 -6.43
CA SER A 110 22.01 -1.58 -5.99
C SER A 110 22.39 -0.60 -4.90
N ARG A 111 22.99 -1.12 -3.82
CA ARG A 111 23.42 -0.34 -2.67
C ARG A 111 24.93 -0.38 -2.56
N TYR A 112 25.53 0.81 -2.51
CA TYR A 112 26.93 0.97 -2.13
C TYR A 112 27.05 1.40 -0.67
N ARG A 113 27.63 0.54 0.17
CA ARG A 113 27.93 0.87 1.58
C ARG A 113 29.38 1.35 1.70
N SER A 114 29.57 2.67 1.67
CA SER A 114 30.91 3.28 1.74
C SER A 114 31.71 2.88 2.99
N THR A 115 31.05 2.59 4.11
CA THR A 115 31.71 2.18 5.35
C THR A 115 32.33 0.79 5.28
N SER A 116 31.81 -0.09 4.42
CA SER A 116 32.28 -1.46 4.27
C SER A 116 32.87 -1.75 2.87
N TYR A 117 32.86 -0.76 1.97
CA TYR A 117 33.24 -0.92 0.55
C TYR A 117 32.53 -2.10 -0.13
N VAL A 118 31.28 -2.39 0.28
CA VAL A 118 30.47 -3.48 -0.28
C VAL A 118 29.45 -2.92 -1.26
N HIS A 119 29.36 -3.57 -2.42
CA HIS A 119 28.29 -3.41 -3.39
C HIS A 119 27.33 -4.58 -3.25
N THR A 120 26.04 -4.31 -3.15
CA THR A 120 25.00 -5.35 -3.05
C THR A 120 23.93 -5.06 -4.08
N ASP A 121 23.75 -6.02 -4.99
CA ASP A 121 22.76 -5.97 -6.05
C ASP A 121 21.55 -6.82 -5.67
N TYR A 122 20.35 -6.26 -5.87
CA TYR A 122 19.09 -6.86 -5.48
C TYR A 122 18.29 -7.30 -6.70
N TYR A 123 17.97 -8.59 -6.78
CA TYR A 123 17.25 -9.23 -7.88
C TYR A 123 15.86 -9.70 -7.43
N THR A 124 14.91 -9.82 -8.35
CA THR A 124 13.59 -10.35 -8.01
C THR A 124 13.65 -11.81 -7.62
N SER A 125 12.75 -12.21 -6.72
CA SER A 125 12.43 -13.60 -6.40
C SER A 125 10.95 -13.84 -6.67
N ASP A 126 10.58 -15.09 -6.89
CA ASP A 126 9.19 -15.46 -7.18
C ASP A 126 8.26 -15.00 -6.05
N ASP A 127 7.22 -14.23 -6.40
CA ASP A 127 6.16 -13.78 -5.49
C ASP A 127 6.66 -12.96 -4.27
N VAL A 128 7.76 -12.20 -4.41
CA VAL A 128 8.30 -11.35 -3.33
C VAL A 128 8.36 -9.89 -3.78
N ILE A 129 7.87 -8.97 -2.94
CA ILE A 129 8.24 -7.55 -3.05
C ILE A 129 9.60 -7.39 -2.37
N GLY A 130 10.65 -7.30 -3.17
CA GLY A 130 12.03 -7.40 -2.68
C GLY A 130 12.51 -6.19 -1.86
N GLU A 131 13.66 -6.38 -1.22
CA GLU A 131 14.32 -5.35 -0.41
C GLU A 131 14.56 -4.08 -1.23
N TYR A 132 14.25 -2.91 -0.67
CA TYR A 132 14.43 -1.60 -1.32
C TYR A 132 13.66 -1.38 -2.64
N ALA A 133 12.75 -2.29 -3.04
CA ALA A 133 12.09 -2.27 -4.36
C ALA A 133 11.55 -0.90 -4.78
N PHE A 134 10.94 -0.18 -3.84
CA PHE A 134 10.39 1.16 -4.02
C PHE A 134 10.91 2.17 -2.99
N GLU A 135 12.09 1.94 -2.40
CA GLU A 135 12.66 2.87 -1.41
C GLU A 135 12.72 4.31 -1.97
N ASN A 136 12.19 5.25 -1.19
CA ASN A 136 12.08 6.68 -1.45
C ASN A 136 11.29 7.06 -2.72
N CYS A 137 10.41 6.19 -3.23
CA CYS A 137 9.49 6.53 -4.32
C CYS A 137 8.32 7.39 -3.80
N SER A 138 8.63 8.58 -3.30
CA SER A 138 7.68 9.46 -2.60
C SER A 138 6.51 9.98 -3.43
N GLY A 139 6.60 9.90 -4.77
CA GLY A 139 5.49 10.24 -5.67
C GLY A 139 4.40 9.16 -5.76
N LEU A 140 4.68 7.93 -5.30
CA LEU A 140 3.76 6.81 -5.38
C LEU A 140 2.66 6.95 -4.31
N THR A 141 1.41 7.05 -4.76
CA THR A 141 0.24 7.28 -3.89
C THR A 141 -0.56 6.02 -3.60
N SER A 142 -0.51 5.03 -4.49
CA SER A 142 -1.17 3.73 -4.33
C SER A 142 -0.44 2.62 -5.06
N VAL A 143 -0.38 1.44 -4.44
CA VAL A 143 0.12 0.20 -5.04
C VAL A 143 -0.89 -0.92 -4.80
N THR A 144 -1.24 -1.64 -5.86
CA THR A 144 -2.02 -2.88 -5.76
C THR A 144 -1.08 -4.04 -6.05
N PHE A 145 -0.98 -4.99 -5.11
CA PHE A 145 -0.10 -6.15 -5.23
C PHE A 145 -0.76 -7.32 -5.97
N PRO A 146 0.03 -8.20 -6.60
CA PRO A 146 -0.44 -9.53 -6.96
C PRO A 146 -0.94 -10.28 -5.72
N SER A 147 -2.01 -11.04 -5.86
CA SER A 147 -2.53 -11.88 -4.77
C SER A 147 -1.62 -13.05 -4.41
N SER A 148 -0.57 -13.31 -5.19
CA SER A 148 0.42 -14.36 -4.93
C SER A 148 1.55 -13.92 -4.00
N VAL A 149 1.73 -12.62 -3.75
CA VAL A 149 2.88 -12.10 -2.97
C VAL A 149 2.95 -12.73 -1.59
N THR A 150 4.09 -13.32 -1.24
CA THR A 150 4.28 -14.09 -0.01
C THR A 150 5.05 -13.34 1.09
N SER A 151 5.81 -12.31 0.72
CA SER A 151 6.54 -11.46 1.67
C SER A 151 6.81 -10.05 1.13
N ILE A 152 7.03 -9.11 2.06
CA ILE A 152 7.44 -7.73 1.78
C ILE A 152 8.80 -7.51 2.43
N GLY A 153 9.81 -7.18 1.62
CA GLY A 153 11.21 -7.11 2.01
C GLY A 153 11.59 -5.88 2.86
N GLU A 154 12.82 -5.91 3.36
CA GLU A 154 13.41 -4.80 4.11
C GLU A 154 13.40 -3.50 3.30
N TYR A 155 12.99 -2.39 3.91
CA TYR A 155 12.90 -1.07 3.25
C TYR A 155 12.07 -1.01 1.95
N ALA A 156 11.24 -2.02 1.63
CA ALA A 156 10.57 -2.13 0.34
C ALA A 156 9.82 -0.87 -0.12
N PHE A 157 9.19 -0.15 0.81
CA PHE A 157 8.50 1.14 0.61
C PHE A 157 8.99 2.22 1.57
N SER A 158 10.18 2.06 2.17
CA SER A 158 10.72 3.06 3.09
C SER A 158 10.81 4.43 2.40
N GLY A 159 10.28 5.48 3.03
CA GLY A 159 10.27 6.85 2.51
C GLY A 159 9.24 7.12 1.41
N CYS A 160 8.30 6.20 1.14
CA CYS A 160 7.18 6.43 0.23
C CYS A 160 6.12 7.35 0.87
N SER A 161 6.48 8.61 1.15
CA SER A 161 5.64 9.55 1.90
C SER A 161 4.31 9.90 1.23
N GLY A 162 4.19 9.76 -0.09
CA GLY A 162 2.94 9.94 -0.82
C GLY A 162 1.95 8.78 -0.72
N LEU A 163 2.39 7.61 -0.23
CA LEU A 163 1.60 6.38 -0.24
C LEU A 163 0.46 6.47 0.78
N THR A 164 -0.78 6.54 0.30
CA THR A 164 -1.96 6.81 1.16
C THR A 164 -2.68 5.56 1.65
N SER A 165 -2.59 4.48 0.88
CA SER A 165 -3.23 3.19 1.17
C SER A 165 -2.37 2.04 0.66
N VAL A 166 -2.30 0.97 1.45
CA VAL A 166 -1.69 -0.32 1.07
C VAL A 166 -2.62 -1.44 1.53
N THR A 167 -3.00 -2.31 0.60
CA THR A 167 -3.70 -3.56 0.93
C THR A 167 -2.69 -4.70 0.90
N ILE A 168 -2.30 -5.21 2.06
CA ILE A 168 -1.38 -6.35 2.16
C ILE A 168 -2.14 -7.64 1.79
N PRO A 169 -1.69 -8.42 0.79
CA PRO A 169 -2.37 -9.65 0.37
C PRO A 169 -2.40 -10.71 1.47
N SER A 170 -3.46 -11.52 1.51
CA SER A 170 -3.63 -12.60 2.49
C SER A 170 -2.66 -13.77 2.33
N SER A 171 -1.80 -13.74 1.31
CA SER A 171 -0.68 -14.67 1.12
C SER A 171 0.60 -14.21 1.82
N VAL A 172 0.67 -12.95 2.25
CA VAL A 172 1.87 -12.39 2.90
C VAL A 172 2.03 -12.99 4.29
N THR A 173 3.21 -13.55 4.57
CA THR A 173 3.52 -14.20 5.85
C THR A 173 4.45 -13.36 6.74
N SER A 174 5.16 -12.38 6.16
CA SER A 174 6.10 -11.51 6.87
C SER A 174 6.19 -10.12 6.25
N ILE A 175 6.40 -9.12 7.12
CA ILE A 175 6.68 -7.74 6.77
C ILE A 175 8.09 -7.40 7.28
N GLY A 176 9.00 -7.08 6.37
CA GLY A 176 10.41 -6.83 6.68
C GLY A 176 10.66 -5.57 7.51
N SER A 177 11.88 -5.46 8.03
CA SER A 177 12.28 -4.27 8.80
C SER A 177 12.21 -3.02 7.93
N SER A 178 11.69 -1.93 8.50
CA SER A 178 11.50 -0.65 7.84
C SER A 178 10.68 -0.71 6.53
N ALA A 179 9.91 -1.78 6.29
CA ALA A 179 9.23 -2.01 5.01
C ALA A 179 8.36 -0.82 4.56
N PHE A 180 7.71 -0.13 5.48
CA PHE A 180 6.88 1.06 5.27
C PHE A 180 7.35 2.25 6.12
N SER A 181 8.60 2.24 6.61
CA SER A 181 9.12 3.34 7.42
C SER A 181 9.02 4.67 6.67
N GLY A 182 8.57 5.74 7.32
CA GLY A 182 8.42 7.07 6.73
C GLY A 182 7.31 7.19 5.69
N CYS A 183 6.40 6.22 5.55
CA CYS A 183 5.18 6.37 4.74
C CYS A 183 4.18 7.30 5.43
N SER A 184 4.52 8.58 5.59
CA SER A 184 3.75 9.55 6.38
C SER A 184 2.35 9.83 5.84
N GLY A 185 2.11 9.62 4.54
CA GLY A 185 0.78 9.70 3.93
C GLY A 185 -0.12 8.49 4.22
N LEU A 186 0.42 7.39 4.74
CA LEU A 186 -0.32 6.13 4.90
C LEU A 186 -1.35 6.30 6.01
N THR A 187 -2.63 6.32 5.64
CA THR A 187 -3.74 6.59 6.59
C THR A 187 -4.27 5.33 7.27
N SER A 188 -4.07 4.19 6.60
CA SER A 188 -4.68 2.91 6.93
C SER A 188 -3.77 1.75 6.55
N VAL A 189 -3.60 0.77 7.44
CA VAL A 189 -3.04 -0.54 7.09
C VAL A 189 -3.85 -1.67 7.75
N THR A 190 -4.21 -2.69 6.98
CA THR A 190 -4.77 -3.94 7.48
C THR A 190 -3.72 -5.03 7.34
N ILE A 191 -3.32 -5.63 8.46
CA ILE A 191 -2.35 -6.73 8.49
C ILE A 191 -3.14 -8.05 8.44
N PRO A 192 -2.99 -8.87 7.38
CA PRO A 192 -3.78 -10.09 7.23
C PRO A 192 -3.35 -11.16 8.24
N SER A 193 -4.27 -12.09 8.55
CA SER A 193 -4.04 -13.19 9.51
C SER A 193 -3.01 -14.23 9.05
N SER A 194 -2.49 -14.11 7.83
CA SER A 194 -1.37 -14.88 7.34
C SER A 194 -0.02 -14.36 7.87
N VAL A 195 0.05 -13.09 8.29
CA VAL A 195 1.29 -12.50 8.79
C VAL A 195 1.61 -13.06 10.17
N THR A 196 2.85 -13.52 10.32
CA THR A 196 3.40 -14.05 11.56
C THR A 196 4.45 -13.14 12.19
N SER A 197 5.06 -12.25 11.41
CA SER A 197 6.09 -11.33 11.90
C SER A 197 6.01 -9.94 11.27
N ILE A 198 6.24 -8.92 12.11
CA ILE A 198 6.40 -7.51 11.74
C ILE A 198 7.82 -7.10 12.14
N GLY A 199 8.62 -6.65 11.18
CA GLY A 199 10.03 -6.31 11.38
C GLY A 199 10.27 -5.04 12.20
N TRP A 200 11.54 -4.83 12.55
CA TRP A 200 12.01 -3.63 13.25
C TRP A 200 11.63 -2.37 12.45
N SER A 201 11.06 -1.36 13.09
CA SER A 201 10.66 -0.10 12.44
C SER A 201 9.73 -0.23 11.22
N ALA A 202 9.02 -1.35 11.04
CA ALA A 202 8.28 -1.66 9.83
C ALA A 202 7.31 -0.56 9.37
N PHE A 203 6.65 0.13 10.30
CA PHE A 203 5.75 1.27 10.06
C PHE A 203 6.21 2.55 10.79
N SER A 204 7.47 2.62 11.21
CA SER A 204 8.01 3.80 11.92
C SER A 204 7.78 5.07 11.11
N GLY A 205 7.33 6.16 11.73
CA GLY A 205 7.10 7.45 11.07
C GLY A 205 5.89 7.49 10.12
N CYS A 206 5.00 6.50 10.13
CA CYS A 206 3.71 6.57 9.43
C CYS A 206 2.75 7.51 10.17
N SER A 207 3.05 8.81 10.21
CA SER A 207 2.33 9.80 11.00
C SER A 207 0.87 10.03 10.57
N GLY A 208 0.52 9.71 9.32
CA GLY A 208 -0.85 9.71 8.84
C GLY A 208 -1.68 8.50 9.32
N LEU A 209 -1.05 7.46 9.87
CA LEU A 209 -1.72 6.21 10.20
C LEU A 209 -2.66 6.42 11.39
N THR A 210 -3.96 6.34 11.13
CA THR A 210 -4.98 6.65 12.16
C THR A 210 -5.44 5.45 12.96
N SER A 211 -5.33 4.26 12.36
CA SER A 211 -5.63 2.99 13.00
C SER A 211 -4.82 1.83 12.43
N VAL A 212 -4.58 0.82 13.26
CA VAL A 212 -3.96 -0.44 12.86
C VAL A 212 -4.69 -1.61 13.49
N THR A 213 -4.86 -2.69 12.73
CA THR A 213 -5.35 -3.99 13.23
C THR A 213 -4.22 -5.00 13.16
N ILE A 214 -3.85 -5.58 14.30
CA ILE A 214 -2.79 -6.57 14.43
C ILE A 214 -3.42 -7.92 14.83
N PRO A 215 -3.45 -8.92 13.93
CA PRO A 215 -4.08 -10.21 14.19
C PRO A 215 -3.28 -11.06 15.17
N SER A 216 -3.95 -12.01 15.83
CA SER A 216 -3.33 -12.95 16.77
C SER A 216 -2.31 -13.91 16.13
N SER A 217 -2.32 -14.02 14.79
CA SER A 217 -1.33 -14.77 14.03
C SER A 217 0.08 -14.15 14.13
N VAL A 218 0.18 -12.85 14.41
CA VAL A 218 1.46 -12.18 14.61
C VAL A 218 2.06 -12.67 15.93
N THR A 219 3.19 -13.34 15.84
CA THR A 219 3.89 -13.90 17.01
C THR A 219 5.13 -13.07 17.40
N SER A 220 5.49 -12.09 16.58
CA SER A 220 6.63 -11.20 16.84
C SER A 220 6.43 -9.84 16.18
N ILE A 221 6.73 -8.78 16.94
CA ILE A 221 6.74 -7.39 16.49
C ILE A 221 8.09 -6.80 16.89
N GLY A 222 8.86 -6.34 15.91
CA GLY A 222 10.17 -5.74 16.15
C GLY A 222 10.08 -4.41 16.89
N ASP A 223 11.16 -4.03 17.57
CA ASP A 223 11.26 -2.72 18.23
C ASP A 223 10.95 -1.58 17.23
N SER A 224 10.39 -0.48 17.74
CA SER A 224 10.03 0.71 16.95
C SER A 224 9.05 0.46 15.79
N ALA A 225 8.40 -0.72 15.68
CA ALA A 225 7.58 -1.05 14.52
C ALA A 225 6.49 -0.02 14.20
N PHE A 226 5.94 0.67 15.20
CA PHE A 226 4.96 1.76 15.04
C PHE A 226 5.45 3.07 15.68
N GLU A 227 6.76 3.23 15.88
CA GLU A 227 7.34 4.45 16.44
C GLU A 227 6.92 5.67 15.60
N GLY A 228 6.55 6.79 16.23
CA GLY A 228 6.24 8.02 15.53
C GLY A 228 4.98 7.97 14.66
N CYS A 229 4.15 6.94 14.79
CA CYS A 229 2.79 6.89 14.22
C CYS A 229 1.84 7.82 15.01
N SER A 230 2.15 9.12 15.02
CA SER A 230 1.52 10.13 15.87
C SER A 230 0.04 10.39 15.55
N GLY A 231 -0.43 9.97 14.39
CA GLY A 231 -1.84 9.98 14.01
C GLY A 231 -2.69 8.85 14.60
N LEU A 232 -2.08 7.85 15.25
CA LEU A 232 -2.82 6.69 15.78
C LEU A 232 -3.81 7.12 16.85
N THR A 233 -5.08 6.83 16.58
CA THR A 233 -6.20 7.02 17.51
C THR A 233 -6.78 5.70 18.00
N SER A 234 -6.50 4.60 17.31
CA SER A 234 -7.01 3.28 17.68
C SER A 234 -6.06 2.16 17.25
N VAL A 235 -5.82 1.22 18.15
CA VAL A 235 -5.07 -0.02 17.89
C VAL A 235 -5.99 -1.19 18.21
N TYR A 236 -6.20 -2.09 17.26
CA TYR A 236 -6.99 -3.30 17.45
C TYR A 236 -6.08 -4.52 17.53
N VAL A 237 -6.25 -5.34 18.56
CA VAL A 237 -5.49 -6.58 18.76
C VAL A 237 -6.42 -7.75 19.01
N SER A 238 -5.99 -8.97 18.70
CA SER A 238 -6.87 -10.16 18.76
C SER A 238 -6.32 -11.34 19.57
N TRP A 239 -5.26 -11.16 20.36
CA TRP A 239 -4.73 -12.24 21.20
C TRP A 239 -5.53 -12.38 22.49
N GLU A 240 -5.99 -13.59 22.82
CA GLU A 240 -6.63 -13.85 24.12
C GLU A 240 -5.64 -13.76 25.30
N SER A 241 -4.34 -13.87 25.02
CA SER A 241 -3.27 -13.60 25.97
C SER A 241 -2.32 -12.58 25.36
N PRO A 242 -2.01 -11.46 26.03
CA PRO A 242 -1.22 -10.38 25.44
C PRO A 242 0.12 -10.87 24.92
N LEU A 243 0.46 -10.51 23.68
CA LEU A 243 1.78 -10.74 23.13
C LEU A 243 2.81 -9.96 23.96
N SER A 244 3.94 -10.59 24.34
CA SER A 244 5.04 -9.88 24.99
C SER A 244 5.67 -8.88 24.01
N ILE A 245 5.66 -7.60 24.37
CA ILE A 245 6.16 -6.50 23.53
C ILE A 245 7.13 -5.58 24.29
N ASN A 246 7.95 -4.85 23.55
CA ASN A 246 8.70 -3.71 24.07
C ASN A 246 7.85 -2.43 23.97
N ALA A 247 7.97 -1.52 24.94
CA ALA A 247 7.31 -0.22 24.90
C ALA A 247 7.75 0.64 23.70
N SER A 248 8.99 0.42 23.20
CA SER A 248 9.53 1.12 22.02
C SER A 248 8.68 0.95 20.76
N ILE A 249 7.88 -0.11 20.66
CA ILE A 249 7.00 -0.38 19.51
C ILE A 249 6.08 0.81 19.22
N PHE A 250 5.59 1.50 20.25
CA PHE A 250 4.69 2.66 20.13
C PHE A 250 5.34 3.94 20.67
N GLU A 251 6.68 4.02 20.67
CA GLU A 251 7.37 5.26 21.04
C GLU A 251 6.89 6.43 20.18
N ASN A 252 6.71 7.62 20.77
CA ASN A 252 6.14 8.80 20.10
C ASN A 252 4.71 8.65 19.55
N VAL A 253 3.95 7.63 19.99
CA VAL A 253 2.49 7.57 19.85
C VAL A 253 1.83 8.19 21.08
N ASN A 254 0.73 8.93 20.90
CA ASN A 254 -0.05 9.45 22.03
C ASN A 254 -0.93 8.34 22.65
N THR A 255 -0.31 7.41 23.38
CA THR A 255 -0.98 6.26 24.01
C THR A 255 -1.99 6.67 25.10
N LYS A 256 -1.94 7.93 25.55
CA LYS A 256 -2.92 8.49 26.50
C LYS A 256 -4.28 8.80 25.87
N SER A 257 -4.31 9.09 24.56
CA SER A 257 -5.55 9.33 23.81
C SER A 257 -5.88 8.22 22.82
N CYS A 258 -4.91 7.39 22.45
CA CYS A 258 -5.13 6.25 21.59
C CYS A 258 -5.86 5.15 22.38
N ILE A 259 -6.90 4.57 21.78
CA ILE A 259 -7.67 3.47 22.39
C ILE A 259 -7.06 2.15 21.94
N LEU A 260 -6.70 1.30 22.89
CA LEU A 260 -6.34 -0.09 22.64
C LEU A 260 -7.59 -0.97 22.76
N TYR A 261 -8.03 -1.53 21.64
CA TYR A 261 -9.15 -2.47 21.58
C TYR A 261 -8.64 -3.90 21.74
N VAL A 262 -9.05 -4.58 22.81
CA VAL A 262 -8.61 -5.93 23.21
C VAL A 262 -9.77 -6.93 23.24
N PRO A 263 -9.54 -8.25 23.14
CA PRO A 263 -10.63 -9.22 23.26
C PRO A 263 -11.46 -9.08 24.54
N LYS A 264 -12.71 -9.53 24.49
CA LYS A 264 -13.56 -9.60 25.69
C LYS A 264 -12.90 -10.43 26.79
N ARG A 265 -13.02 -9.96 28.03
CA ARG A 265 -12.49 -10.61 29.25
C ARG A 265 -10.97 -10.67 29.32
N THR A 266 -10.25 -9.81 28.59
CA THR A 266 -8.78 -9.74 28.65
C THR A 266 -8.27 -8.38 29.12
N TYR A 267 -9.15 -7.45 29.54
CA TYR A 267 -8.74 -6.12 30.01
C TYR A 267 -7.59 -6.16 31.02
N ASP A 268 -7.75 -6.94 32.10
CA ASP A 268 -6.77 -7.01 33.19
C ASP A 268 -5.42 -7.56 32.73
N ASP A 269 -5.41 -8.57 31.86
CA ASP A 269 -4.19 -9.17 31.32
C ASP A 269 -3.41 -8.15 30.49
N TYR A 270 -4.10 -7.39 29.63
CA TYR A 270 -3.48 -6.34 28.83
C TYR A 270 -2.96 -5.20 29.70
N TRP A 271 -3.76 -4.74 30.67
CA TRP A 271 -3.39 -3.69 31.62
C TRP A 271 -2.14 -4.03 32.44
N LEU A 272 -2.02 -5.27 32.90
CA LEU A 272 -0.87 -5.74 33.69
C LEU A 272 0.37 -6.07 32.85
N SER A 273 0.23 -6.15 31.53
CA SER A 273 1.32 -6.43 30.59
C SER A 273 2.01 -5.16 30.10
N ASN A 274 3.01 -5.29 29.22
CA ASN A 274 3.65 -4.15 28.55
C ASN A 274 2.70 -3.39 27.60
N TRP A 275 1.48 -3.89 27.34
CA TRP A 275 0.42 -3.12 26.67
C TRP A 275 -0.25 -2.08 27.57
N GLY A 276 -0.02 -2.12 28.88
CA GLY A 276 -0.49 -1.11 29.83
C GLY A 276 0.09 0.30 29.62
N VAL A 277 0.91 0.51 28.58
CA VAL A 277 1.32 1.85 28.12
C VAL A 277 0.15 2.65 27.52
N PHE A 278 -0.95 1.99 27.15
CA PHE A 278 -2.19 2.63 26.71
C PHE A 278 -3.11 2.91 27.91
N ASP A 279 -3.41 4.19 28.15
CA ASP A 279 -4.26 4.60 29.27
C ASP A 279 -5.74 4.22 29.04
N ASN A 280 -6.16 4.06 27.78
CA ASN A 280 -7.52 3.69 27.41
C ASN A 280 -7.54 2.31 26.75
N ILE A 281 -8.09 1.32 27.46
CA ILE A 281 -8.29 -0.03 26.97
C ILE A 281 -9.79 -0.31 26.91
N GLU A 282 -10.27 -0.75 25.74
CA GLU A 282 -11.67 -1.12 25.53
C GLU A 282 -11.77 -2.57 25.07
N GLU A 283 -12.68 -3.34 25.66
CA GLU A 283 -12.94 -4.71 25.25
C GLU A 283 -13.90 -4.77 24.04
N TYR A 284 -13.62 -5.63 23.08
CA TYR A 284 -14.49 -5.86 21.92
C TYR A 284 -14.60 -7.34 21.55
N ASP A 285 -15.69 -7.68 20.84
CA ASP A 285 -15.93 -9.06 20.41
C ASP A 285 -15.09 -9.42 19.18
N VAL A 286 -14.07 -10.24 19.38
CA VAL A 286 -13.19 -10.76 18.33
C VAL A 286 -13.77 -11.93 17.52
N THR A 287 -14.89 -12.52 17.96
CA THR A 287 -15.48 -13.70 17.32
C THR A 287 -15.84 -13.43 15.86
N GLY A 288 -15.31 -14.19 14.89
CA GLY A 288 -15.61 -13.99 13.46
C GLY A 288 -14.93 -12.79 12.82
N ILE A 289 -13.88 -12.23 13.44
CA ILE A 289 -12.87 -11.43 12.74
C ILE A 289 -11.97 -12.38 11.95
N ASP A 290 -12.47 -12.88 10.83
CA ASP A 290 -11.64 -13.55 9.83
C ASP A 290 -11.06 -12.48 8.90
N ASN A 291 -9.74 -12.26 9.01
CA ASN A 291 -8.97 -11.32 8.19
C ASN A 291 -8.60 -11.88 6.81
N VAL A 292 -9.37 -12.83 6.28
CA VAL A 292 -9.28 -13.22 4.88
C VAL A 292 -9.87 -12.07 4.08
N THR A 293 -9.04 -11.11 3.67
CA THR A 293 -9.41 -10.23 2.57
C THR A 293 -9.67 -11.11 1.36
N THR A 294 -10.87 -10.95 0.84
CA THR A 294 -11.45 -11.72 -0.25
C THR A 294 -10.47 -11.93 -1.40
N SER A 295 -10.50 -13.14 -1.99
CA SER A 295 -10.21 -13.30 -3.42
C SER A 295 -10.88 -12.15 -4.19
N SER A 296 -10.21 -11.65 -5.23
CA SER A 296 -10.66 -10.53 -6.08
C SER A 296 -12.08 -10.67 -6.67
N ASP A 297 -12.73 -11.84 -6.51
CA ASP A 297 -14.03 -12.15 -7.10
C ASP A 297 -15.23 -11.98 -6.14
N VAL A 298 -15.00 -11.60 -4.88
CA VAL A 298 -16.07 -11.57 -3.87
C VAL A 298 -16.57 -10.14 -3.61
N LYS A 299 -17.86 -9.89 -3.86
CA LYS A 299 -18.51 -8.59 -3.70
C LYS A 299 -19.16 -8.44 -2.32
N GLU A 300 -19.09 -7.26 -1.73
CA GLU A 300 -19.88 -6.89 -0.55
C GLU A 300 -21.39 -6.89 -0.89
N ILE A 301 -22.20 -7.61 -0.11
CA ILE A 301 -23.66 -7.67 -0.22
C ILE A 301 -24.34 -6.73 0.76
N SER A 302 -23.85 -6.69 2.02
CA SER A 302 -24.48 -5.89 3.08
C SER A 302 -23.54 -5.65 4.23
N ARG A 303 -23.76 -4.56 4.97
CA ARG A 303 -22.92 -4.13 6.08
C ARG A 303 -23.76 -3.78 7.30
N TYR A 304 -23.22 -4.02 8.48
CA TYR A 304 -23.88 -3.77 9.77
C TYR A 304 -22.89 -3.16 10.77
N SER A 305 -23.40 -2.44 11.77
CA SER A 305 -22.63 -2.05 12.95
C SER A 305 -22.42 -3.27 13.86
N VAL A 306 -21.51 -3.15 14.83
CA VAL A 306 -21.34 -4.17 15.89
C VAL A 306 -22.61 -4.46 16.69
N ASN A 307 -23.56 -3.52 16.71
CA ASN A 307 -24.85 -3.65 17.38
C ASN A 307 -25.94 -4.24 16.46
N GLY A 308 -25.58 -4.75 15.28
CA GLY A 308 -26.50 -5.39 14.34
C GLY A 308 -27.34 -4.42 13.50
N GLN A 309 -27.08 -3.11 13.55
CA GLN A 309 -27.80 -2.14 12.71
C GLN A 309 -27.25 -2.15 11.29
N ARG A 310 -28.11 -2.30 10.29
CA ARG A 310 -27.69 -2.27 8.88
C ARG A 310 -27.15 -0.89 8.52
N LEU A 311 -25.91 -0.83 8.03
CA LEU A 311 -25.23 0.37 7.58
C LEU A 311 -25.43 0.56 6.07
N LYS A 312 -25.75 1.78 5.65
CA LYS A 312 -25.89 2.13 4.22
C LYS A 312 -24.55 2.47 3.57
N VAL A 313 -23.57 2.86 4.39
CA VAL A 313 -22.20 3.22 4.00
C VAL A 313 -21.24 2.67 5.05
N PRO A 314 -19.95 2.46 4.69
CA PRO A 314 -18.90 2.22 5.67
C PRO A 314 -18.95 3.28 6.78
N THR A 315 -18.93 2.85 8.04
CA THR A 315 -18.96 3.74 9.21
C THR A 315 -17.70 3.52 10.02
N LYS A 316 -16.98 4.59 10.41
CA LYS A 316 -15.75 4.49 11.21
C LYS A 316 -15.92 3.56 12.42
N GLY A 317 -14.95 2.67 12.63
CA GLY A 317 -14.97 1.60 13.62
C GLY A 317 -15.32 0.22 13.04
N LEU A 318 -15.58 -0.76 13.90
CA LEU A 318 -15.83 -2.14 13.47
C LEU A 318 -17.18 -2.27 12.76
N ASN A 319 -17.18 -2.83 11.55
CA ASN A 319 -18.36 -3.12 10.75
C ASN A 319 -18.44 -4.63 10.52
N ILE A 320 -19.64 -5.19 10.40
CA ILE A 320 -19.87 -6.57 10.02
C ILE A 320 -20.31 -6.57 8.56
N VAL A 321 -19.50 -7.13 7.66
CA VAL A 321 -19.70 -7.13 6.21
C VAL A 321 -20.01 -8.54 5.75
N LYS A 322 -21.13 -8.71 5.04
CA LYS A 322 -21.49 -9.96 4.37
C LYS A 322 -21.11 -9.87 2.90
N TYR A 323 -20.49 -10.92 2.39
CA TYR A 323 -19.95 -11.03 1.05
C TYR A 323 -20.72 -12.03 0.18
N SER A 324 -20.50 -11.98 -1.13
CA SER A 324 -21.22 -12.79 -2.14
C SER A 324 -20.92 -14.27 -2.13
N ASP A 325 -19.81 -14.67 -1.54
CA ASP A 325 -19.46 -16.07 -1.25
C ASP A 325 -20.20 -16.63 -0.02
N GLY A 326 -21.02 -15.81 0.65
CA GLY A 326 -21.73 -16.17 1.87
C GLY A 326 -20.94 -15.90 3.16
N SER A 327 -19.66 -15.49 3.06
CA SER A 327 -18.85 -15.15 4.23
C SER A 327 -19.35 -13.89 4.93
N VAL A 328 -19.22 -13.85 6.26
CA VAL A 328 -19.48 -12.68 7.09
C VAL A 328 -18.16 -12.35 7.78
N LYS A 329 -17.63 -11.15 7.52
CA LYS A 329 -16.37 -10.69 8.07
C LYS A 329 -16.59 -9.43 8.88
N LYS A 330 -15.97 -9.36 10.03
CA LYS A 330 -15.84 -8.11 10.76
C LYS A 330 -14.70 -7.29 10.12
N VAL A 331 -15.04 -6.18 9.48
CA VAL A 331 -14.14 -5.25 8.79
C VAL A 331 -14.06 -3.97 9.60
N VAL A 332 -12.86 -3.60 10.06
CA VAL A 332 -12.64 -2.26 10.63
C VAL A 332 -12.70 -1.27 9.47
N VAL A 333 -13.70 -0.39 9.50
CA VAL A 333 -13.78 0.74 8.58
C VAL A 333 -13.13 1.93 9.23
N GLN A 334 -12.27 2.61 8.48
CA GLN A 334 -11.46 3.71 8.96
C GLN A 334 -12.13 5.05 8.66
#